data_AF-A0A7S2IXI3-F1
#
_entry.id   AF-A0A7S2IXI3-F1
#
_cell.length_a   1.000
_cell.length_b   1.000
_cell.length_c   1.000
_cell.angle_alpha   90.00
_cell.angle_beta   90.00
_cell.angle_gamma   90.00
#
_symmetry.space_group_name_H-M   'P 1'
#
loop_
_entity.id
_entity.type
_entity.pdbx_description
1 polymer ?
#
loop_
_entity_poly.entity_id
_entity_poly.type
_entity_poly.pdbx_seq_one_letter_code
_entity_poly.pdbx_strand_id
1 'polypeptide(L)'
;PCPRFAGLVSVLALAVVLVIYWWPAPTTTTTAAVLPTVPPMTPAPEPATTQAAPPALVKECTFWGDPHIQTFDGARLSFYGEGEFWIVKTAQISIQGLYKGTKYTKGLAATNKVVVGGKFLNGHRIIVGTLESKELTVDGTPVLNNLGDTYKIGTLATLSYGESGRLVDGAAGIWKKHIVHM
;
A
#
# COMPACT_ATOMS: atom_id res chain seq x y z
N PRO A 1 33.49 40.38 45.52
CA PRO A 1 32.07 40.52 45.91
C PRO A 1 31.26 41.25 44.83
N CYS A 2 30.54 40.50 43.99
CA CYS A 2 29.64 41.06 42.96
C CYS A 2 28.36 40.20 42.93
N PRO A 3 27.19 40.72 43.34
CA PRO A 3 25.94 39.98 43.38
C PRO A 3 25.18 40.21 42.07
N ARG A 4 25.39 39.35 41.06
CA ARG A 4 24.62 39.42 39.80
C ARG A 4 24.01 38.10 39.33
N PHE A 5 24.20 37.00 40.06
CA PHE A 5 23.68 35.68 39.68
C PHE A 5 22.35 35.28 40.35
N ALA A 6 21.94 35.92 41.44
CA ALA A 6 20.74 35.54 42.17
C ALA A 6 19.42 36.08 41.58
N GLY A 7 19.47 37.15 40.77
CA GLY A 7 18.27 37.80 40.22
C GLY A 7 17.64 37.08 39.03
N LEU A 8 18.43 36.43 38.16
CA LEU A 8 17.92 35.86 36.91
C LEU A 8 17.13 34.56 37.12
N VAL A 9 17.55 33.74 38.09
CA VAL A 9 16.89 32.46 38.41
C VAL A 9 15.51 32.67 39.04
N SER A 10 15.35 33.75 39.82
CA SER A 10 14.09 34.08 40.49
C SER A 10 13.02 34.59 39.51
N VAL A 11 13.41 35.36 38.50
CA VAL A 11 12.47 35.88 37.47
C VAL A 11 11.98 34.77 36.54
N LEU A 12 12.86 33.84 36.14
CA LEU A 12 12.48 32.67 35.34
C LEU A 12 11.56 31.71 36.09
N ALA A 13 11.82 31.48 37.39
CA ALA A 13 10.95 30.66 38.23
C ALA A 13 9.54 31.27 38.37
N LEU A 14 9.44 32.59 38.58
CA LEU A 14 8.15 33.28 38.65
C LEU A 14 7.40 33.23 37.31
N ALA A 15 8.12 33.39 36.19
CA ALA A 15 7.52 33.32 34.86
C ALA A 15 6.93 31.93 34.56
N VAL A 16 7.65 30.85 34.92
CA VAL A 16 7.15 29.47 34.73
C VAL A 16 5.92 29.19 35.60
N VAL A 17 5.91 29.65 36.85
CA VAL A 17 4.75 29.49 37.74
C VAL A 17 3.53 30.25 37.21
N LEU A 18 3.71 31.47 36.70
CA LEU A 18 2.63 32.24 36.09
C LEU A 18 2.07 31.56 34.83
N VAL A 19 2.92 30.97 33.99
CA VAL A 19 2.49 30.23 32.79
C VAL A 19 1.67 29.00 33.17
N ILE A 20 2.05 28.27 34.23
CA ILE A 20 1.29 27.11 34.71
C ILE A 20 -0.06 27.55 35.30
N TYR A 21 -0.08 28.65 36.05
CA TYR A 21 -1.31 29.16 36.67
C TYR A 21 -2.30 29.76 35.67
N TRP A 22 -1.80 30.25 34.53
CA TRP A 22 -2.60 30.81 33.45
C TRP A 22 -2.84 29.82 32.30
N TRP A 23 -2.38 28.57 32.43
CA TRP A 23 -2.69 27.53 31.46
C TRP A 23 -4.13 27.04 31.68
N PRO A 24 -5.04 27.21 30.71
CA PRO A 24 -6.41 26.76 30.86
C PRO A 24 -6.44 25.24 30.98
N ALA A 25 -7.00 24.73 32.09
CA ALA A 25 -7.19 23.30 32.27
C ALA A 25 -8.12 22.75 31.17
N PRO A 26 -7.80 21.58 30.57
CA PRO A 26 -8.69 20.96 29.59
C PRO A 26 -10.01 20.58 30.27
N THR A 27 -11.10 21.25 29.85
CA THR A 27 -12.44 20.96 30.37
C THR A 27 -13.01 19.78 29.59
N THR A 28 -13.13 18.63 30.24
CA THR A 28 -13.83 17.48 29.65
C THR A 28 -15.33 17.70 29.81
N THR A 29 -16.01 18.06 28.72
CA THR A 29 -17.47 18.16 28.71
C THR A 29 -18.05 16.78 28.49
N THR A 30 -18.50 16.12 29.55
CA THR A 30 -19.30 14.89 29.47
C THR A 30 -20.74 15.28 29.14
N THR A 31 -21.10 15.23 27.86
CA THR A 31 -22.50 15.30 27.44
C THR A 31 -23.21 14.03 27.92
N ALA A 32 -24.11 14.17 28.89
CA ALA A 32 -25.06 13.12 29.21
C ALA A 32 -26.00 12.93 28.02
N ALA A 33 -25.88 11.79 27.34
CA ALA A 33 -26.83 11.40 26.30
C ALA A 33 -28.18 11.08 26.97
N VAL A 34 -29.20 11.89 26.67
CA VAL A 34 -30.58 11.59 27.02
C VAL A 34 -31.04 10.41 26.15
N LEU A 35 -31.46 9.32 26.77
CA LEU A 35 -32.06 8.17 26.08
C LEU A 35 -33.36 8.63 25.39
N PRO A 36 -33.52 8.47 24.06
CA PRO A 36 -34.83 8.62 23.46
C PRO A 36 -35.73 7.45 23.87
N THR A 37 -36.93 7.76 24.35
CA THR A 37 -38.01 6.79 24.53
C THR A 37 -38.33 6.13 23.19
N VAL A 38 -38.10 4.82 23.12
CA VAL A 38 -38.34 3.99 21.94
C VAL A 38 -39.86 3.92 21.69
N PRO A 39 -40.37 4.36 20.52
CA PRO A 39 -41.77 4.15 20.16
C PRO A 39 -42.06 2.64 20.01
N PRO A 40 -43.32 2.19 20.19
CA PRO A 40 -43.68 0.79 20.07
C PRO A 40 -43.26 0.23 18.72
N MET A 41 -42.50 -0.88 18.75
CA MET A 41 -41.96 -1.53 17.56
C MET A 41 -43.08 -2.03 16.66
N THR A 42 -43.17 -1.45 15.46
CA THR A 42 -43.87 -2.04 14.32
C THR A 42 -43.18 -3.37 13.96
N PRO A 43 -43.90 -4.44 13.58
CA PRO A 43 -43.28 -5.67 13.13
C PRO A 43 -42.35 -5.38 11.94
N ALA A 44 -41.13 -5.87 12.00
CA ALA A 44 -40.17 -5.76 10.90
C ALA A 44 -40.77 -6.38 9.61
N PRO A 45 -40.59 -5.76 8.45
CA PRO A 45 -40.96 -6.39 7.19
C PRO A 45 -40.13 -7.68 7.03
N GLU A 46 -40.83 -8.72 6.58
CA GLU A 46 -40.32 -10.07 6.35
C GLU A 46 -39.02 -10.06 5.51
N PRO A 47 -38.06 -10.97 5.77
CA PRO A 47 -36.78 -10.97 5.08
C PRO A 47 -36.98 -11.09 3.57
N ALA A 48 -36.69 -10.01 2.84
CA ALA A 48 -36.53 -10.09 1.40
C ALA A 48 -35.41 -11.10 1.11
N THR A 49 -35.75 -12.16 0.39
CA THR A 49 -34.79 -13.14 -0.14
C THR A 49 -33.68 -12.40 -0.87
N THR A 50 -32.48 -12.40 -0.29
CA THR A 50 -31.27 -11.83 -0.90
C THR A 50 -30.94 -12.62 -2.17
N GLN A 51 -31.40 -12.11 -3.31
CA GLN A 51 -30.94 -12.59 -4.60
C GLN A 51 -29.45 -12.28 -4.73
N ALA A 52 -28.63 -13.28 -5.05
CA ALA A 52 -27.19 -13.13 -5.19
C ALA A 52 -26.89 -12.02 -6.22
N ALA A 53 -26.03 -11.07 -5.84
CA ALA A 53 -25.60 -10.01 -6.74
C ALA A 53 -24.97 -10.63 -8.01
N PRO A 54 -25.17 -10.02 -9.20
CA PRO A 54 -24.49 -10.47 -10.41
C PRO A 54 -22.97 -10.53 -10.21
N PRO A 55 -22.25 -11.43 -10.91
CA PRO A 55 -20.80 -11.49 -10.85
C PRO A 55 -20.22 -10.11 -11.17
N ALA A 56 -19.43 -9.57 -10.26
CA ALA A 56 -18.78 -8.29 -10.47
C ALA A 56 -17.88 -8.36 -11.71
N LEU A 57 -17.97 -7.35 -12.58
CA LEU A 57 -17.11 -7.24 -13.76
C LEU A 57 -15.65 -7.14 -13.32
N VAL A 58 -14.82 -8.10 -13.73
CA VAL A 58 -13.37 -8.06 -13.51
C VAL A 58 -12.79 -6.92 -14.35
N LYS A 59 -12.06 -6.02 -13.68
CA LYS A 59 -11.33 -4.90 -14.30
C LYS A 59 -9.83 -5.15 -14.17
N GLU A 60 -9.07 -4.66 -15.14
CA GLU A 60 -7.62 -4.83 -15.21
C GLU A 60 -6.92 -3.47 -15.04
N CYS A 61 -5.86 -3.44 -14.25
CA CYS A 61 -4.92 -2.32 -14.17
C CYS A 61 -3.57 -2.83 -14.65
N THR A 62 -2.97 -2.16 -15.63
CA THR A 62 -1.68 -2.55 -16.21
C THR A 62 -0.69 -1.40 -16.11
N PHE A 63 0.59 -1.73 -15.90
CA PHE A 63 1.68 -0.77 -15.94
C PHE A 63 2.92 -1.40 -16.58
N TRP A 64 3.61 -0.66 -17.45
CA TRP A 64 4.73 -1.16 -18.25
C TRP A 64 5.63 -0.03 -18.73
N GLY A 65 6.84 -0.36 -19.22
CA GLY A 65 7.73 0.61 -19.87
C GLY A 65 8.19 1.75 -18.95
N ASP A 66 8.27 2.95 -19.53
CA ASP A 66 8.83 4.18 -18.95
C ASP A 66 7.77 5.22 -18.52
N PRO A 67 7.19 5.04 -17.34
CA PRO A 67 6.15 4.07 -17.09
C PRO A 67 4.79 4.56 -17.61
N HIS A 68 4.14 3.71 -18.39
CA HIS A 68 2.74 3.81 -18.79
C HIS A 68 1.87 3.07 -17.79
N ILE A 69 0.73 3.65 -17.43
CA ILE A 69 -0.25 3.05 -16.53
C ILE A 69 -1.62 3.16 -17.19
N GLN A 70 -2.36 2.05 -17.21
CA GLN A 70 -3.79 2.04 -17.47
C GLN A 70 -4.51 1.58 -16.20
N THR A 71 -5.36 2.45 -15.65
CA THR A 71 -6.10 2.20 -14.41
C THR A 71 -7.29 1.26 -14.64
N PHE A 72 -7.90 0.77 -13.55
CA PHE A 72 -9.04 -0.16 -13.59
C PHE A 72 -10.28 0.38 -14.35
N ASP A 73 -10.44 1.70 -14.40
CA ASP A 73 -11.49 2.41 -15.13
C ASP A 73 -11.05 2.88 -16.53
N GLY A 74 -9.82 2.55 -16.94
CA GLY A 74 -9.30 2.80 -18.28
C GLY A 74 -8.60 4.14 -18.49
N ALA A 75 -8.41 4.94 -17.43
CA ALA A 75 -7.60 6.15 -17.53
C ALA A 75 -6.13 5.80 -17.83
N ARG A 76 -5.49 6.64 -18.65
CA ARG A 76 -4.10 6.46 -19.08
C ARG A 76 -3.24 7.55 -18.47
N LEU A 77 -2.20 7.14 -17.78
CA LEU A 77 -1.29 8.02 -17.04
C LEU A 77 0.15 7.66 -17.43
N SER A 78 1.03 8.67 -17.42
CA SER A 78 2.48 8.46 -17.46
C SER A 78 3.08 9.10 -16.21
N PHE A 79 4.02 8.42 -15.57
CA PHE A 79 4.59 8.85 -14.28
C PHE A 79 6.12 8.85 -14.29
N TYR A 80 6.77 9.99 -14.46
CA TYR A 80 8.24 10.03 -14.63
C TYR A 80 9.03 10.16 -13.32
N GLY A 81 8.41 9.94 -12.16
CA GLY A 81 9.08 10.05 -10.87
C GLY A 81 9.84 8.76 -10.49
N GLU A 82 10.95 8.93 -9.77
CA GLU A 82 11.65 7.82 -9.12
C GLU A 82 11.19 7.69 -7.67
N GLY A 83 11.19 6.47 -7.15
CA GLY A 83 10.82 6.18 -5.76
C GLY A 83 9.87 5.00 -5.61
N GLU A 84 9.37 4.85 -4.39
CA GLU A 84 8.41 3.81 -4.01
C GLU A 84 7.01 4.41 -3.98
N PHE A 85 6.09 3.81 -4.74
CA PHE A 85 4.73 4.28 -4.87
C PHE A 85 3.73 3.15 -4.68
N TRP A 86 2.59 3.48 -4.09
CA TRP A 86 1.44 2.57 -4.03
C TRP A 86 0.78 2.52 -5.40
N ILE A 87 0.70 1.32 -5.97
CA ILE A 87 -0.10 1.04 -7.18
C ILE A 87 -1.53 0.70 -6.75
N VAL A 88 -1.66 -0.15 -5.71
CA VAL A 88 -2.93 -0.48 -5.06
C VAL A 88 -2.72 -0.43 -3.55
N LYS A 89 -3.61 0.28 -2.84
CA LYS A 89 -3.61 0.28 -1.38
C LYS A 89 -5.03 0.24 -0.83
N THR A 90 -5.39 -0.89 -0.22
CA THR A 90 -6.66 -1.08 0.48
C THR A 90 -6.41 -1.72 1.85
N ALA A 91 -7.47 -1.95 2.62
CA ALA A 91 -7.38 -2.68 3.88
C ALA A 91 -6.99 -4.16 3.71
N GLN A 92 -7.25 -4.74 2.52
CA GLN A 92 -7.02 -6.16 2.22
C GLN A 92 -5.76 -6.38 1.38
N ILE A 93 -5.52 -5.52 0.39
CA ILE A 93 -4.50 -5.70 -0.65
C ILE A 93 -3.56 -4.50 -0.64
N SER A 94 -2.27 -4.77 -0.84
CA SER A 94 -1.25 -3.75 -0.93
C SER A 94 -0.25 -4.15 -2.02
N ILE A 95 -0.10 -3.28 -3.03
CA ILE A 95 0.80 -3.44 -4.16
C ILE A 95 1.66 -2.18 -4.26
N GLN A 96 2.96 -2.32 -4.09
CA GLN A 96 3.93 -1.23 -4.27
C GLN A 96 4.80 -1.47 -5.49
N GLY A 97 5.14 -0.39 -6.17
CA GLY A 97 6.13 -0.36 -7.23
C GLY A 97 7.34 0.48 -6.83
N LEU A 98 8.55 -0.03 -7.08
CA LEU A 98 9.77 0.78 -7.10
C LEU A 98 10.03 1.24 -8.54
N TYR A 99 10.14 2.54 -8.73
CA TYR A 99 10.44 3.16 -10.02
C TYR A 99 11.83 3.78 -9.99
N LYS A 100 12.67 3.42 -10.95
CA LYS A 100 14.04 3.92 -11.09
C LYS A 100 14.45 4.01 -12.55
N GLY A 101 15.34 4.94 -12.86
CA GLY A 101 15.99 5.03 -14.16
C GLY A 101 16.69 3.73 -14.53
N THR A 102 16.60 3.34 -15.81
CA THR A 102 17.29 2.16 -16.32
C THR A 102 18.14 2.51 -17.54
N LYS A 103 19.13 1.68 -17.84
CA LYS A 103 19.91 1.81 -19.08
C LYS A 103 19.06 1.59 -20.35
N TYR A 104 17.95 0.86 -20.24
CA TYR A 104 17.06 0.56 -21.37
C TYR A 104 16.15 1.73 -21.72
N THR A 105 15.82 2.56 -20.73
CA THR A 105 14.95 3.74 -20.85
C THR A 105 15.75 5.05 -20.88
N LYS A 106 17.07 4.98 -21.12
CA LYS A 106 17.98 6.14 -21.10
C LYS A 106 17.87 6.99 -19.82
N GLY A 107 17.67 6.32 -18.68
CA GLY A 107 17.53 6.95 -17.37
C GLY A 107 16.11 7.35 -17.00
N LEU A 108 15.10 7.20 -17.87
CA LEU A 108 13.71 7.43 -17.48
C LEU A 108 13.23 6.35 -16.50
N ALA A 109 12.42 6.74 -15.53
CA ALA A 109 11.90 5.84 -14.53
C ALA A 109 11.10 4.69 -15.17
N ALA A 110 11.42 3.45 -14.77
CA ALA A 110 10.64 2.26 -15.12
C ALA A 110 10.39 1.44 -13.87
N THR A 111 9.38 0.57 -13.90
CA THR A 111 9.11 -0.35 -12.79
C THR A 111 10.28 -1.33 -12.65
N ASN A 112 11.01 -1.24 -11.54
CA ASN A 112 12.14 -2.10 -11.21
C ASN A 112 11.75 -3.24 -10.25
N LYS A 113 10.73 -3.02 -9.42
CA LYS A 113 10.29 -4.00 -8.41
C LYS A 113 8.80 -3.84 -8.16
N VAL A 114 8.11 -4.95 -7.96
CA VAL A 114 6.76 -5.00 -7.45
C VAL A 114 6.75 -5.80 -6.15
N VAL A 115 6.03 -5.29 -5.16
CA VAL A 115 5.77 -5.98 -3.90
C VAL A 115 4.27 -6.18 -3.76
N VAL A 116 3.83 -7.42 -3.62
CA VAL A 116 2.43 -7.81 -3.41
C VAL A 116 2.28 -8.41 -2.03
N GLY A 117 1.33 -7.90 -1.25
CA GLY A 117 1.07 -8.37 0.10
C GLY A 117 -0.25 -7.84 0.64
N GLY A 118 -0.56 -8.17 1.89
CA GLY A 118 -1.76 -7.69 2.57
C GLY A 118 -2.45 -8.80 3.37
N LYS A 119 -3.62 -8.48 3.92
CA LYS A 119 -4.40 -9.44 4.71
C LYS A 119 -4.88 -10.62 3.87
N PHE A 120 -5.13 -10.41 2.58
CA PHE A 120 -5.54 -11.48 1.66
C PHE A 120 -4.47 -12.57 1.50
N LEU A 121 -3.19 -12.23 1.72
CA LEU A 121 -2.06 -13.15 1.74
C LEU A 121 -1.63 -13.50 3.18
N ASN A 122 -2.49 -13.32 4.18
CA ASN A 122 -2.17 -13.53 5.61
C ASN A 122 -0.87 -12.81 6.06
N GLY A 123 -0.56 -11.65 5.47
CA GLY A 123 0.64 -10.89 5.79
C GLY A 123 1.91 -11.33 5.04
N HIS A 124 1.87 -12.43 4.27
CA HIS A 124 2.96 -12.80 3.38
C HIS A 124 3.23 -11.70 2.35
N ARG A 125 4.50 -11.54 1.98
CA ARG A 125 4.96 -10.56 0.98
C ARG A 125 5.72 -11.26 -0.13
N ILE A 126 5.20 -11.11 -1.34
CA ILE A 126 5.84 -11.55 -2.57
C ILE A 126 6.58 -10.34 -3.15
N ILE A 127 7.86 -10.51 -3.45
CA ILE A 127 8.69 -9.49 -4.09
C ILE A 127 9.20 -10.02 -5.43
N VAL A 128 8.97 -9.26 -6.49
CA VAL A 128 9.46 -9.54 -7.85
C VAL A 128 10.23 -8.32 -8.34
N GLY A 129 11.53 -8.46 -8.51
CA GLY A 129 12.44 -7.48 -9.09
C GLY A 129 12.80 -7.81 -10.55
N THR A 130 13.64 -6.97 -11.14
CA THR A 130 14.21 -7.22 -12.48
C THR A 130 15.18 -8.41 -12.47
N LEU A 131 15.49 -8.95 -13.65
CA LEU A 131 16.51 -9.99 -13.82
C LEU A 131 17.90 -9.55 -13.32
N GLU A 132 18.22 -8.26 -13.42
CA GLU A 132 19.47 -7.70 -12.90
C GLU A 132 19.51 -7.71 -11.36
N SER A 133 18.38 -7.42 -10.71
CA SER A 133 18.29 -7.44 -9.26
C SER A 133 18.34 -8.86 -8.67
N LYS A 134 17.92 -9.86 -9.46
CA LYS A 134 17.77 -11.27 -9.04
C LYS A 134 16.87 -11.43 -7.81
N GLU A 135 15.95 -10.49 -7.60
CA GLU A 135 15.10 -10.47 -6.42
C GLU A 135 13.76 -11.14 -6.76
N LEU A 136 13.60 -12.38 -6.29
CA LEU A 136 12.34 -13.09 -6.34
C LEU A 136 12.18 -13.82 -5.01
N THR A 137 11.41 -13.22 -4.10
CA THR A 137 11.35 -13.68 -2.70
C THR A 137 9.92 -13.75 -2.17
N VAL A 138 9.71 -14.66 -1.23
CA VAL A 138 8.54 -14.69 -0.35
C VAL A 138 9.05 -14.53 1.08
N ASP A 139 8.60 -13.47 1.76
CA ASP A 139 9.02 -13.11 3.12
C ASP A 139 10.54 -13.01 3.31
N GLY A 140 11.25 -12.54 2.27
CA GLY A 140 12.71 -12.43 2.26
C GLY A 140 13.45 -13.73 1.96
N THR A 141 12.74 -14.86 1.83
CA THR A 141 13.32 -16.13 1.38
C THR A 141 13.32 -16.18 -0.15
N PRO A 142 14.47 -16.39 -0.82
CA PRO A 142 14.52 -16.58 -2.26
C PRO A 142 13.68 -17.79 -2.71
N VAL A 143 12.89 -17.58 -3.77
CA VAL A 143 12.05 -18.60 -4.40
C VAL A 143 12.22 -18.54 -5.91
N LEU A 144 11.78 -19.58 -6.62
CA LEU A 144 11.73 -19.60 -8.09
C LEU A 144 13.10 -19.29 -8.74
N ASN A 145 14.13 -20.04 -8.35
CA ASN A 145 15.52 -19.80 -8.76
C ASN A 145 15.75 -20.12 -10.24
N ASN A 146 14.95 -21.04 -10.81
CA ASN A 146 15.09 -21.51 -12.18
C ASN A 146 13.78 -21.33 -12.96
N LEU A 147 13.90 -21.11 -14.27
CA LEU A 147 12.74 -21.17 -15.16
C LEU A 147 12.09 -22.56 -15.08
N GLY A 148 10.77 -22.58 -14.93
CA GLY A 148 9.96 -23.77 -14.69
C GLY A 148 9.62 -23.99 -13.21
N ASP A 149 10.27 -23.28 -12.29
CA ASP A 149 10.01 -23.43 -10.86
C ASP A 149 8.57 -23.01 -10.50
N THR A 150 8.04 -23.63 -9.46
CA THR A 150 6.76 -23.29 -8.84
C THR A 150 6.96 -23.20 -7.33
N TYR A 151 6.28 -22.26 -6.68
CA TYR A 151 6.31 -22.08 -5.23
C TYR A 151 4.89 -21.88 -4.69
N LYS A 152 4.59 -22.43 -3.51
CA LYS A 152 3.26 -22.32 -2.89
C LYS A 152 3.34 -21.63 -1.54
N ILE A 153 2.44 -20.66 -1.34
CA ILE A 153 2.19 -20.05 -0.03
C ILE A 153 1.00 -20.79 0.60
N GLY A 154 1.26 -21.98 1.15
CA GLY A 154 0.21 -22.86 1.66
C GLY A 154 -0.88 -23.11 0.62
N THR A 155 -2.13 -22.80 0.97
CA THR A 155 -3.29 -22.81 0.06
C THR A 155 -3.67 -21.43 -0.48
N LEU A 156 -2.93 -20.37 -0.11
CA LEU A 156 -3.28 -18.98 -0.39
C LEU A 156 -2.90 -18.54 -1.80
N ALA A 157 -1.72 -18.95 -2.28
CA ALA A 157 -1.20 -18.54 -3.59
C ALA A 157 -0.25 -19.60 -4.16
N THR A 158 -0.18 -19.66 -5.49
CA THR A 158 0.81 -20.45 -6.23
C THR A 158 1.53 -19.53 -7.21
N LEU A 159 2.84 -19.42 -7.04
CA LEU A 159 3.68 -18.67 -7.95
C LEU A 159 4.34 -19.63 -8.93
N SER A 160 4.46 -19.24 -10.19
CA SER A 160 5.24 -19.98 -11.19
C SER A 160 6.13 -19.04 -11.98
N TYR A 161 7.32 -19.53 -12.36
CA TYR A 161 8.27 -18.76 -13.15
C TYR A 161 8.48 -19.44 -14.50
N GLY A 162 8.16 -18.74 -15.58
CA GLY A 162 8.23 -19.33 -16.92
C GLY A 162 8.23 -18.30 -18.03
N GLU A 163 7.94 -18.78 -19.24
CA GLU A 163 7.97 -17.96 -20.47
C GLU A 163 6.56 -17.70 -21.04
N SER A 164 5.53 -18.30 -20.42
CA SER A 164 4.13 -18.16 -20.84
C SER A 164 3.55 -16.85 -20.34
N GLY A 165 2.83 -16.14 -21.21
CA GLY A 165 2.14 -14.90 -20.87
C GLY A 165 2.10 -13.90 -22.02
N ARG A 166 1.11 -13.01 -21.96
CA ARG A 166 0.92 -11.93 -22.94
C ARG A 166 1.74 -10.73 -22.50
N LEU A 167 2.54 -10.19 -23.42
CA LEU A 167 3.24 -8.92 -23.19
C LEU A 167 2.23 -7.78 -23.28
N VAL A 168 2.38 -6.78 -22.40
CA VAL A 168 1.57 -5.56 -22.46
C VAL A 168 1.98 -4.73 -23.69
N ASP A 169 3.27 -4.70 -24.00
CA ASP A 169 3.84 -4.04 -25.18
C ASP A 169 4.53 -5.07 -26.08
N GLY A 170 4.15 -5.11 -27.36
CA GLY A 170 4.75 -5.97 -28.36
C GLY A 170 6.23 -5.67 -28.63
N ALA A 171 6.68 -4.43 -28.39
CA ALA A 171 8.09 -4.07 -28.52
C ALA A 171 8.99 -4.89 -27.60
N ALA A 172 8.47 -5.36 -26.46
CA ALA A 172 9.21 -6.22 -25.54
C ALA A 172 9.41 -7.66 -26.04
N GLY A 173 8.79 -8.03 -27.18
CA GLY A 173 8.89 -9.36 -27.77
C GLY A 173 10.27 -9.73 -28.32
N ILE A 174 11.19 -8.76 -28.39
CA ILE A 174 12.58 -8.99 -28.81
C ILE A 174 13.42 -9.71 -27.75
N TRP A 175 12.98 -9.73 -26.49
CA TRP A 175 13.69 -10.36 -25.39
C TRP A 175 13.08 -11.71 -25.03
N LYS A 176 13.92 -12.62 -24.50
CA LYS A 176 13.44 -13.86 -23.90
C LYS A 176 12.52 -13.52 -22.72
N LYS A 177 11.37 -14.19 -22.65
CA LYS A 177 10.37 -13.93 -21.61
C LYS A 177 10.77 -14.54 -20.28
N HIS A 178 10.57 -13.78 -19.22
CA HIS A 178 10.75 -14.20 -17.85
C HIS A 178 9.55 -13.67 -17.07
N ILE A 179 8.55 -14.52 -16.87
CA ILE A 179 7.22 -14.15 -16.39
C ILE A 179 6.96 -14.89 -15.08
N VAL A 180 6.63 -14.13 -14.04
CA VAL A 180 6.15 -14.64 -12.76
C VAL A 180 4.63 -14.54 -12.77
N HIS A 181 3.95 -15.68 -12.69
CA HIS A 181 2.52 -15.74 -12.36
C HIS A 181 2.38 -15.90 -10.85
N MET A 182 1.36 -15.30 -10.26
CA MET A 182 1.12 -15.26 -8.80
C MET A 182 -0.37 -15.36 -8.49
#